data_AF-A0A7C5ASK1-F1
#
_entry.id   AF-A0A7C5ASK1-F1
#
_cell.length_a   1.000
_cell.length_b   1.000
_cell.length_c   1.000
_cell.angle_alpha   90.00
_cell.angle_beta   90.00
_cell.angle_gamma   90.00
#
_symmetry.space_group_name_H-M   'P 1'
#
loop_
_entity.id
_entity.type
_entity.pdbx_description
1 polymer ?
#
loop_
_entity_poly.entity_id
_entity_poly.type
_entity_poly.pdbx_seq_one_letter_code
_entity_poly.pdbx_strand_id
1 'polypeptide(L)' 'MHEEIEMCGERLVQAMHSSSLVDGRVEIDWPKAFAAMKKYFPNGAYTFEVSWDTVAESKKVLDEMLAKYW' A
#
# COMPACT_ATOMS: atom_id res chain seq x y z
N MET A 1 1.10 4.78 -7.42
CA MET A 1 1.61 4.41 -6.09
C MET A 1 3.11 4.66 -5.91
N HIS A 2 4.04 3.89 -6.50
CA HIS A 2 5.48 4.12 -6.23
C HIS A 2 5.97 5.52 -6.63
N GLU A 3 5.52 6.02 -7.78
CA GLU A 3 5.83 7.36 -8.28
C GLU A 3 5.39 8.45 -7.29
N GLU A 4 4.21 8.31 -6.67
CA GLU A 4 3.68 9.28 -5.70
C GLU A 4 4.52 9.31 -4.42
N ILE A 5 4.96 8.13 -3.96
CA ILE A 5 5.85 7.98 -2.79
C ILE A 5 7.20 8.63 -3.09
N GLU A 6 7.76 8.38 -4.27
CA GLU A 6 9.04 8.95 -4.70
C GLU A 6 8.96 10.47 -4.88
N MET A 7 7.87 10.98 -5.46
CA MET A 7 7.62 12.41 -5.62
C MET A 7 7.48 13.13 -4.28
N CYS A 8 6.83 12.52 -3.29
CA CYS A 8 6.71 13.09 -1.95
C CYS A 8 8.05 13.01 -1.18
N GLY A 9 8.79 11.91 -1.36
CA GLY A 9 10.07 11.67 -0.70
C GLY A 9 9.98 11.83 0.82
N GLU A 10 10.91 12.57 1.40
CA GLU A 10 10.97 12.82 2.86
C GLU A 10 9.78 13.62 3.42
N ARG A 11 8.99 14.26 2.55
CA ARG A 11 7.77 14.98 2.96
C ARG A 11 6.54 14.09 3.03
N LEU A 12 6.67 12.81 2.72
CA LEU A 12 5.58 11.86 2.80
C LEU A 12 5.10 11.75 4.25
N VAL A 13 3.84 12.13 4.46
CA VAL A 13 3.15 11.89 5.73
C VAL A 13 3.16 10.39 6.00
N GLN A 14 3.50 9.99 7.21
CA GLN A 14 3.61 8.60 7.63
C GLN A 14 2.23 7.93 7.85
N ALA A 15 1.25 8.28 7.01
CA ALA A 15 -0.07 7.68 6.91
C ALA A 15 -0.45 7.59 5.44
N MET A 16 -0.82 6.39 4.98
CA MET A 16 -1.21 6.12 3.61
C MET A 16 -2.47 5.27 3.59
N HIS A 17 -3.30 5.50 2.60
CA HIS A 17 -4.61 4.90 2.48
C HIS A 17 -4.79 4.40 1.05
N SER A 18 -5.30 3.19 0.89
CA SER A 18 -5.66 2.62 -0.40
C SER A 18 -7.15 2.32 -0.50
N SER A 19 -7.65 2.27 -1.73
CA SER A 19 -8.92 1.63 -2.05
C SER A 19 -8.83 0.11 -1.91
N SER A 20 -9.88 -0.59 -2.37
CA SER A 20 -9.86 -2.05 -2.46
C SER A 20 -8.67 -2.56 -3.26
N LEU A 21 -8.09 -3.66 -2.79
CA LEU A 21 -6.98 -4.35 -3.45
C LEU A 21 -7.46 -5.49 -4.37
N VAL A 22 -8.77 -5.75 -4.42
CA VAL A 22 -9.36 -6.90 -5.10
C VAL A 22 -10.34 -6.51 -6.21
N ASP A 23 -10.79 -5.25 -6.25
CA ASP A 23 -11.75 -4.78 -7.25
C ASP A 23 -11.14 -4.53 -8.64
N GLY A 24 -9.81 -4.68 -8.78
CA GLY A 24 -9.07 -4.53 -10.03
C GLY A 24 -9.01 -3.10 -10.55
N ARG A 25 -9.42 -2.09 -9.77
CA ARG A 25 -9.41 -0.69 -10.21
C ARG A 25 -8.01 -0.09 -10.27
N VAL A 26 -7.06 -0.69 -9.55
CA VAL A 26 -5.68 -0.20 -9.46
C VAL A 26 -4.72 -1.37 -9.63
N GLU A 27 -3.90 -1.30 -10.67
CA GLU A 27 -2.73 -2.17 -10.82
C GLU A 27 -1.54 -1.53 -10.09
N ILE A 28 -1.03 -2.23 -9.07
CA ILE A 28 0.11 -1.76 -8.29
C ILE A 28 1.33 -2.61 -8.66
N ASP A 29 2.40 -1.95 -9.11
CA ASP A 29 3.73 -2.57 -9.18
C ASP A 29 4.26 -2.72 -7.74
N TRP A 30 3.88 -3.84 -7.11
CA TRP A 30 4.20 -4.12 -5.71
C TRP A 30 5.70 -4.08 -5.42
N PRO A 31 6.59 -4.72 -6.21
CA PRO A 31 8.03 -4.62 -5.99
C PRO A 31 8.53 -3.17 -5.88
N LYS A 32 8.13 -2.29 -6.80
CA LYS A 32 8.54 -0.87 -6.75
C LYS A 32 7.88 -0.10 -5.61
N ALA A 33 6.58 -0.33 -5.38
CA ALA A 33 5.85 0.32 -4.30
C ALA A 33 6.49 0.01 -2.94
N PHE A 34 6.78 -1.27 -2.67
CA PHE A 34 7.43 -1.69 -1.43
C PHE A 34 8.86 -1.15 -1.28
N ALA A 35 9.64 -1.09 -2.37
CA ALA A 35 10.96 -0.46 -2.34
C ALA A 35 10.88 1.03 -1.97
N ALA A 36 9.94 1.77 -2.56
CA ALA A 36 9.71 3.17 -2.25
C ALA A 36 9.21 3.36 -0.80
N MET A 37 8.28 2.51 -0.34
CA MET A 37 7.77 2.53 1.04
C MET A 37 8.89 2.27 2.06
N LYS A 38 9.77 1.29 1.83
CA LYS A 38 10.91 1.04 2.73
C LYS A 38 11.84 2.24 2.86
N LYS A 39 11.99 3.02 1.78
CA LYS A 39 12.87 4.19 1.74
C LYS A 39 12.26 5.43 2.38
N TYR A 40 10.98 5.70 2.12
CA TYR A 40 10.34 6.99 2.46
C TYR A 40 9.19 6.87 3.47
N PHE A 41 8.77 5.65 3.78
CA PHE A 41 7.65 5.32 4.68
C PHE A 41 8.01 4.22 5.71
N PRO A 42 9.22 4.22 6.33
CA PRO A 42 9.70 3.09 7.11
C PRO A 42 8.88 2.81 8.37
N ASN A 43 8.20 3.83 8.92
CA ASN A 43 7.41 3.74 10.15
C ASN A 43 5.95 4.12 9.94
N GLY A 44 5.49 4.15 8.69
CA GLY A 44 4.18 4.67 8.37
C GLY A 44 3.04 3.66 8.54
N ALA A 45 1.85 4.19 8.80
CA ALA A 45 0.63 3.40 8.88
C ALA A 45 0.00 3.26 7.49
N TYR A 46 -0.02 2.04 6.96
CA TYR A 46 -0.77 1.71 5.75
C TYR A 46 -2.16 1.22 6.11
N THR A 47 -3.18 1.92 5.62
CA THR A 47 -4.58 1.64 5.88
C THR A 47 -5.32 1.42 4.56
N PHE A 48 -6.47 0.77 4.60
CA PHE A 48 -7.33 0.60 3.43
C PHE A 48 -8.74 1.03 3.81
N GLU A 49 -9.33 1.85 2.95
CA GLU A 49 -10.68 2.37 3.10
C GLU A 49 -11.60 1.61 2.14
N VAL A 50 -12.25 0.58 2.68
CA VAL A 50 -13.08 -0.36 1.92
C VAL A 50 -14.38 -0.65 2.66
N SER A 51 -15.38 -1.13 1.92
CA SER A 51 -16.62 -1.64 2.52
C SER A 51 -16.35 -2.85 3.41
N TRP A 52 -17.19 -3.04 4.43
CA TRP A 52 -17.14 -4.21 5.31
C TRP A 52 -17.21 -5.54 4.56
N ASP A 53 -17.94 -5.59 3.44
CA ASP A 53 -18.11 -6.80 2.65
C ASP A 53 -16.82 -7.26 1.95
N THR A 54 -15.84 -6.36 1.75
CA THR A 54 -14.59 -6.63 1.00
C THR A 54 -13.34 -6.52 1.88
N VAL A 55 -13.51 -6.26 3.18
CA VAL A 55 -12.39 -6.06 4.11
C VAL A 55 -11.54 -7.32 4.30
N ALA A 56 -12.17 -8.49 4.38
CA ALA A 56 -11.48 -9.75 4.64
C ALA A 56 -10.57 -10.16 3.47
N GLU A 57 -11.07 -10.00 2.24
CA GLU A 57 -10.35 -10.32 1.01
C GLU A 57 -9.21 -9.33 0.79
N SER A 58 -9.46 -8.03 0.98
CA SER A 58 -8.43 -6.99 0.89
C SER A 58 -7.32 -7.21 1.94
N LYS A 59 -7.70 -7.58 3.17
CA LYS A 59 -6.73 -7.92 4.22
C LYS A 59 -5.87 -9.12 3.82
N LYS A 60 -6.46 -10.19 3.25
CA LYS A 60 -5.71 -11.37 2.82
C LYS A 60 -4.65 -11.01 1.78
N VAL A 61 -5.00 -10.21 0.78
CA VAL A 61 -4.03 -9.74 -0.23
C VAL A 61 -2.90 -8.95 0.44
N LEU A 62 -3.23 -8.06 1.37
CA LEU A 62 -2.20 -7.30 2.08
C LEU A 62 -1.26 -8.20 2.89
N ASP A 63 -1.81 -9.18 3.63
CA ASP A 63 -1.00 -10.14 4.40
C ASP A 63 -0.02 -10.90 3.48
N GLU A 64 -0.48 -11.33 2.30
CA GLU A 64 0.34 -11.99 1.28
C GLU A 64 1.42 -11.06 0.71
N MET A 65 1.09 -9.79 0.47
CA MET A 65 2.05 -8.80 -0.04
C MET A 65 3.11 -8.47 1.00
N LEU A 66 2.72 -8.28 2.27
CA LEU A 66 3.65 -8.04 3.38
C LEU A 66 4.61 -9.22 3.55
N ALA A 67 4.09 -10.45 3.58
CA ALA A 67 4.93 -11.65 3.72
C ALA A 67 5.96 -11.80 2.57
N LYS A 68 5.64 -11.27 1.38
CA LYS A 68 6.47 -11.40 0.19
C LYS A 68 7.48 -10.27 0.02
N TYR A 69 7.09 -9.03 0.34
CA TYR A 69 7.83 -7.83 -0.07
C TYR A 69 8.32 -6.96 1.09
N TRP A 70 7.79 -7.14 2.31
CA TRP A 70 8.25 -6.42 3.49
C TRP A 70 9.41 -7.17 4.15
#